data_AF-A0A837DUF4-F1
#
_entry.id   AF-A0A837DUF4-F1
#
_cell.length_a   1.000
_cell.length_b   1.000
_cell.length_c   1.000
_cell.angle_alpha   90.00
_cell.angle_beta   90.00
_cell.angle_gamma   90.00
#
_symmetry.space_group_name_H-M   'P 1'
#
loop_
_entity.id
_entity.type
_entity.pdbx_description
1 polymer ?
#
loop_
_entity_poly.entity_id
_entity_poly.type
_entity_poly.pdbx_seq_one_letter_code
_entity_poly.pdbx_strand_id
1 'polypeptide(L)'
;MKGCDDMGHTPFGYKIKNGCAVIDEDAAAKIKLLYENYLSGMSLVKAAHEAGINTHHSTAKRIIQNPHYLGDEFYPTLIDRQTYEKAAAEIGRRSEMLGRNHQKKKFVIPAVPTRFFMSAANKQYEDPKLQAEYLYGLIESEAN
;
A
#
# COMPACT_ATOMS: atom_id res chain seq x y z
N MET A 1 17.90 -30.91 8.89
CA MET A 1 17.46 -30.30 10.16
C MET A 1 16.46 -29.19 9.83
N LYS A 2 15.17 -29.45 10.02
CA LYS A 2 14.12 -28.42 9.97
C LYS A 2 13.90 -27.98 11.42
N GLY A 3 14.47 -26.85 11.80
CA GLY A 3 14.17 -26.20 13.07
C GLY A 3 12.78 -25.59 12.98
N CYS A 4 11.90 -26.05 13.86
CA CYS A 4 10.62 -25.41 14.15
C CYS A 4 10.94 -24.18 14.99
N ASP A 5 10.56 -22.97 14.55
CA ASP A 5 10.55 -21.78 15.41
C ASP A 5 9.15 -21.16 15.37
N ASP A 6 8.26 -21.77 16.15
CA ASP A 6 7.09 -21.09 16.69
C ASP A 6 7.58 -20.24 17.87
N MET A 7 8.00 -19.01 17.60
CA MET A 7 8.37 -18.02 18.63
C MET A 7 7.70 -16.70 18.28
N GLY A 8 6.80 -16.25 19.16
CA GLY A 8 6.11 -14.97 19.05
C GLY A 8 7.05 -13.86 18.60
N HIS A 9 6.68 -13.18 17.52
CA HIS A 9 7.53 -12.23 16.81
C HIS A 9 8.02 -11.11 17.73
N THR A 10 9.22 -11.27 18.29
CA THR A 10 9.87 -10.22 19.08
C THR A 10 10.21 -9.05 18.15
N PRO A 11 9.79 -7.81 18.48
CA PRO A 11 10.13 -6.65 17.66
C PRO A 11 11.64 -6.48 17.52
N PHE A 12 12.07 -6.07 16.32
CA PHE A 12 13.47 -5.75 16.05
C PHE A 12 13.97 -4.70 17.06
N GLY A 13 15.21 -4.80 17.56
CA GLY A 13 15.70 -3.92 18.62
C GLY A 13 15.55 -4.47 20.03
N TYR A 14 14.86 -5.60 20.21
CA TYR A 14 14.75 -6.30 21.50
C TYR A 14 15.22 -7.75 21.41
N LYS A 15 15.62 -8.27 22.57
CA LYS A 15 15.91 -9.68 22.79
C LYS A 15 15.27 -10.14 24.10
N ILE A 16 14.79 -11.37 24.14
CA ILE A 16 14.24 -11.94 25.37
C ILE A 16 15.38 -12.55 26.19
N LYS A 17 15.57 -12.08 27.41
CA LYS A 17 16.50 -12.67 28.39
C LYS A 17 15.73 -13.00 29.66
N ASN A 18 15.75 -14.27 30.04
CA ASN A 18 15.05 -14.78 31.24
C ASN A 18 13.56 -14.43 31.29
N GLY A 19 12.88 -14.44 30.14
CA GLY A 19 11.46 -14.09 30.04
C GLY A 19 11.15 -12.58 30.02
N CYS A 20 12.16 -11.72 30.15
CA CYS A 20 11.99 -10.26 30.06
C CYS A 20 12.53 -9.73 28.72
N ALA A 21 11.84 -8.77 28.11
CA ALA A 21 12.40 -8.05 26.97
C ALA A 21 13.48 -7.07 27.44
N VAL A 22 14.65 -7.15 26.80
CA VAL A 22 15.74 -6.21 27.01
C VAL A 22 16.13 -5.59 25.68
N ILE A 23 16.65 -4.37 25.72
CA ILE A 23 17.13 -3.68 24.52
C ILE A 23 18.33 -4.44 23.97
N ASP A 24 18.31 -4.66 22.66
CA ASP A 24 19.48 -5.10 21.92
C ASP A 24 20.22 -3.90 21.35
N GLU A 25 21.28 -3.45 22.03
CA GLU A 25 21.98 -2.19 21.74
C GLU A 25 22.38 -2.03 20.27
N ASP A 26 22.90 -3.08 19.64
CA ASP A 26 23.30 -3.04 18.23
C ASP A 26 22.11 -2.81 17.31
N ALA A 27 21.00 -3.53 17.53
CA ALA A 27 19.79 -3.37 16.75
C ALA A 27 19.07 -2.05 17.07
N ALA A 28 19.11 -1.59 18.32
CA ALA A 28 18.55 -0.31 18.77
C ALA A 28 19.28 0.88 18.14
N ALA A 29 20.61 0.83 18.04
CA ALA A 29 21.40 1.84 17.35
C ALA A 29 20.98 1.96 15.87
N LYS A 30 20.76 0.84 15.19
CA LYS A 30 20.24 0.83 13.81
C LYS A 30 18.84 1.44 13.70
N ILE A 31 17.95 1.19 14.66
CA ILE A 31 16.62 1.81 14.67
C ILE A 31 16.74 3.32 14.85
N LYS A 32 17.55 3.80 15.80
CA LYS A 32 17.76 5.24 16.01
C LYS A 32 18.28 5.92 14.73
N LEU A 33 19.28 5.31 14.09
CA LEU A 33 19.84 5.79 12.82
C LEU A 33 18.82 5.75 11.67
N LEU A 34 17.95 4.73 11.62
CA LEU A 34 16.84 4.68 10.66
C LEU A 34 15.88 5.88 10.84
N TYR A 35 15.51 6.22 12.07
CA TYR A 35 14.66 7.39 12.34
C TYR A 35 15.33 8.69 11.91
N GLU A 36 16.60 8.89 12.28
CA GLU A 36 17.38 10.07 11.89
C GLU A 36 17.48 10.21 10.36
N ASN A 37 17.86 9.13 9.67
CA ASN A 37 17.96 9.10 8.22
C ASN A 37 16.62 9.35 7.53
N TYR A 38 15.53 8.80 8.06
CA TYR A 38 14.21 9.00 7.48
C TYR A 38 13.74 10.46 7.63
N LEU A 39 13.93 11.03 8.82
CA LEU A 39 13.58 12.41 9.16
C LEU A 39 14.47 13.45 8.45
N SER A 40 15.71 13.09 8.08
CA SER A 40 16.58 13.94 7.24
C SER A 40 16.17 13.98 5.76
N GLY A 41 15.13 13.22 5.37
CA GLY A 41 14.54 13.28 4.04
C GLY A 41 14.75 12.02 3.19
N MET A 42 15.48 11.02 3.68
CA MET A 42 15.70 9.79 2.90
C MET A 42 14.40 8.99 2.71
N SER A 43 14.35 8.15 1.68
CA SER A 43 13.27 7.18 1.52
C SER A 43 13.38 6.08 2.59
N LEU A 44 12.26 5.44 2.95
CA LEU A 44 12.24 4.40 3.99
C LEU A 44 13.27 3.27 3.74
N VAL A 45 13.38 2.82 2.49
CA VAL A 45 14.32 1.74 2.13
C VAL A 45 15.76 2.23 2.23
N LYS A 46 16.06 3.41 1.67
CA LYS A 46 17.40 3.98 1.73
C LYS A 46 17.84 4.22 3.18
N ALA A 47 16.96 4.83 3.99
CA ALA A 47 17.23 5.08 5.41
C ALA A 47 17.53 3.78 6.18
N ALA A 48 16.80 2.70 5.90
CA ALA A 48 17.04 1.39 6.51
C ALA A 48 18.37 0.77 6.07
N HIS A 49 18.68 0.83 4.77
CA HIS A 49 19.93 0.28 4.22
C HIS A 49 21.16 1.00 4.77
N GLU A 50 21.13 2.34 4.82
CA GLU A 50 22.19 3.18 5.42
C GLU A 50 22.33 2.91 6.93
N ALA A 51 21.24 2.53 7.61
CA ALA A 51 21.25 2.09 9.00
C ALA A 51 21.69 0.61 9.17
N GLY A 52 22.10 -0.08 8.11
CA GLY A 52 22.51 -1.49 8.17
C GLY A 52 21.36 -2.48 8.40
N ILE A 53 20.14 -2.10 8.01
CA ILE A 53 18.93 -2.92 8.01
C ILE A 53 18.54 -3.20 6.55
N ASN A 54 18.99 -4.34 6.03
CA ASN A 54 18.64 -4.77 4.67
C ASN A 54 17.20 -5.27 4.63
N THR A 55 16.28 -4.44 4.13
CA THR A 55 14.85 -4.73 4.14
C THR A 55 14.10 -4.01 3.01
N HIS A 56 12.83 -4.33 2.84
CA HIS A 56 11.95 -3.71 1.85
C HIS A 56 11.09 -2.60 2.45
N HIS A 57 10.40 -1.85 1.58
CA HIS A 57 9.62 -0.67 1.97
C HIS A 57 8.58 -0.95 3.06
N SER A 58 7.80 -2.03 2.91
CA SER A 58 6.75 -2.41 3.87
C SER A 58 7.30 -2.71 5.25
N THR A 59 8.42 -3.45 5.33
CA THR A 59 9.07 -3.82 6.58
C THR A 59 9.74 -2.61 7.24
N ALA A 60 10.44 -1.76 6.48
CA ALA A 60 10.99 -0.51 7.01
C ALA A 60 9.89 0.39 7.60
N LYS A 61 8.76 0.52 6.89
CA LYS A 61 7.57 1.23 7.40
C LYS A 61 7.05 0.59 8.69
N ARG A 62 6.94 -0.74 8.75
CA ARG A 62 6.49 -1.49 9.93
C ARG A 62 7.41 -1.28 11.14
N ILE A 63 8.72 -1.20 10.92
CA ILE A 63 9.70 -0.89 11.98
C ILE A 63 9.42 0.52 12.51
N ILE A 64 9.38 1.55 11.66
CA ILE A 64 9.14 2.92 12.13
C ILE A 64 7.77 3.06 12.82
N GLN A 65 6.73 2.37 12.37
CA GLN A 65 5.39 2.48 12.95
C GLN A 65 5.13 1.52 14.12
N ASN A 66 6.16 0.90 14.68
CA ASN A 66 5.98 -0.05 15.77
C ASN A 66 5.78 0.68 17.12
N PRO A 67 4.59 0.57 17.75
CA PRO A 67 4.31 1.27 19.00
C PRO A 67 5.14 0.78 20.18
N HIS A 68 5.65 -0.47 20.15
CA HIS A 68 6.46 -1.03 21.23
C HIS A 68 7.75 -0.22 21.51
N TYR A 69 8.23 0.57 20.54
CA TYR A 69 9.41 1.43 20.75
C TYR A 69 9.18 2.61 21.69
N LEU A 70 7.93 3.01 21.93
CA LEU A 70 7.58 3.98 22.97
C LEU A 70 7.75 3.40 24.38
N GLY A 71 7.87 2.08 24.47
CA GLY A 71 7.81 1.32 25.71
C GLY A 71 6.38 0.97 26.11
N ASP A 72 6.20 -0.20 26.70
CA ASP A 72 4.96 -0.67 27.30
C ASP A 72 5.26 -1.49 28.56
N GLU A 73 4.28 -2.25 29.08
CA GLU A 73 4.44 -3.06 30.28
C GLU A 73 5.55 -4.13 30.16
N PHE A 74 5.90 -4.54 28.93
CA PHE A 74 6.85 -5.61 28.66
C PHE A 74 8.13 -5.13 27.98
N TYR A 75 8.03 -4.20 27.02
CA TYR A 75 9.15 -3.67 26.25
C TYR A 75 9.64 -2.33 26.82
N PRO A 76 10.95 -2.19 27.10
CA PRO A 76 11.51 -0.91 27.52
C PRO A 76 11.49 0.12 26.37
N THR A 77 11.36 1.40 26.71
CA THR A 77 11.38 2.50 25.74
C THR A 77 12.69 2.55 24.95
N LEU A 78 12.59 2.57 23.62
CA LEU A 78 13.72 2.59 22.69
C LEU A 78 13.81 3.93 21.92
N ILE A 79 12.67 4.54 21.60
CA ILE A 79 12.55 5.82 20.89
C ILE A 79 11.67 6.77 21.71
N ASP A 80 12.03 8.06 21.74
CA ASP A 80 11.21 9.08 22.39
C ASP A 80 9.92 9.36 21.61
N ARG A 81 8.87 9.75 22.35
CA ARG A 81 7.55 10.00 21.77
C ARG A 81 7.55 11.08 20.69
N GLN A 82 8.37 12.12 20.85
CA GLN A 82 8.43 13.22 19.89
C GLN A 82 9.00 12.76 18.54
N THR A 83 10.06 11.97 18.55
CA THR A 83 10.68 11.38 17.35
C THR A 83 9.74 10.38 16.66
N TYR A 84 9.05 9.55 17.45
CA TYR A 84 8.04 8.63 16.94
C TYR A 84 6.91 9.37 16.20
N GLU A 85 6.31 10.37 16.84
CA GLU A 85 5.21 11.15 16.27
C GLU A 85 5.64 11.94 15.05
N LYS A 86 6.85 12.53 15.04
CA LYS A 86 7.43 13.20 13.86
C LYS A 86 7.55 12.26 12.67
N ALA A 87 8.06 11.04 12.88
CA ALA A 87 8.21 10.08 11.80
C ALA A 87 6.85 9.60 11.27
N ALA A 88 5.88 9.36 12.16
CA ALA A 88 4.52 8.99 11.77
C ALA A 88 3.83 10.11 10.96
N ALA A 89 3.97 11.37 11.39
CA ALA A 89 3.45 12.53 10.67
C ALA A 89 4.09 12.67 9.28
N GLU A 90 5.40 12.47 9.17
CA GLU A 90 6.11 12.53 7.88
C GLU A 90 5.68 11.41 6.92
N ILE A 91 5.43 10.19 7.43
CA ILE A 91 4.85 9.09 6.65
C ILE A 91 3.46 9.50 6.11
N GLY A 92 2.62 10.10 6.95
CA GLY A 92 1.30 10.61 6.56
C GLY A 92 1.41 11.66 5.47
N ARG A 93 2.20 12.72 5.72
CA ARG A 93 2.45 13.83 4.79
C ARG A 93 2.94 13.35 3.42
N ARG A 94 3.92 12.44 3.38
CA ARG A 94 4.43 11.87 2.11
C ARG A 94 3.38 11.00 1.41
N SER A 95 2.57 10.25 2.17
CA SER A 95 1.49 9.44 1.60
C SER A 95 0.41 10.29 0.94
N GLU A 96 0.04 11.40 1.57
CA GLU A 96 -0.91 12.39 1.04
C GLU A 96 -0.36 13.06 -0.22
N MET A 97 0.88 13.55 -0.16
CA MET A 97 1.54 14.21 -1.30
C MET A 97 1.60 13.31 -2.55
N LEU A 98 1.75 11.99 -2.36
CA LEU A 98 1.80 11.01 -3.45
C LEU A 98 0.43 10.47 -3.88
N GLY A 99 -0.67 10.92 -3.28
CA GLY A 99 -2.02 10.41 -3.56
C GLY A 99 -2.19 8.91 -3.20
N ARG A 100 -1.35 8.39 -2.29
CA ARG A 100 -1.34 6.97 -1.86
C ARG A 100 -2.22 6.71 -0.64
N ASN A 101 -3.13 7.63 -0.35
CA ASN A 101 -4.05 7.59 0.79
C ASN A 101 -5.29 6.70 0.55
N HIS A 102 -5.17 5.67 -0.30
CA HIS A 102 -6.27 4.73 -0.62
C HIS A 102 -7.59 5.42 -0.98
N GLN A 103 -7.54 6.64 -1.52
CA GLN A 103 -8.73 7.27 -2.10
C GLN A 103 -9.14 6.41 -3.29
N LYS A 104 -10.24 5.67 -3.12
CA LYS A 104 -10.85 4.94 -4.22
C LYS A 104 -11.15 5.97 -5.30
N LYS A 105 -10.45 5.88 -6.44
CA LYS A 105 -10.76 6.70 -7.61
C LYS A 105 -12.24 6.43 -7.89
N LYS A 106 -13.08 7.48 -7.85
CA LYS A 106 -14.50 7.34 -8.17
C LYS A 106 -14.57 6.79 -9.58
N PHE A 107 -14.99 5.54 -9.73
CA PHE A 107 -15.27 4.98 -11.06
C PHE A 107 -16.46 5.76 -11.61
N VAL A 108 -16.20 6.61 -12.59
CA VAL A 108 -17.26 7.19 -13.41
C VAL A 108 -17.68 6.07 -14.35
N ILE A 109 -18.89 5.54 -14.15
CA ILE A 109 -19.50 4.62 -15.12
C ILE A 109 -19.79 5.48 -16.35
N PRO A 110 -19.17 5.21 -17.52
CA PRO A 110 -19.49 5.97 -18.73
C PRO A 110 -20.97 5.78 -19.05
N ALA A 111 -21.64 6.84 -19.50
CA ALA A 111 -23.00 6.72 -20.00
C ALA A 111 -22.98 5.84 -21.26
N VAL A 112 -23.49 4.62 -21.16
CA VAL A 112 -23.64 3.73 -22.32
C VAL A 112 -24.93 4.13 -23.05
N PRO A 113 -24.91 4.34 -24.37
CA PRO A 113 -26.13 4.56 -25.14
C PRO A 113 -27.08 3.37 -24.96
N THR A 114 -28.29 3.64 -24.45
CA THR A 114 -29.35 2.62 -24.24
C THR A 114 -30.49 2.76 -25.24
N ARG A 115 -30.48 3.83 -26.04
CA ARG A 115 -31.47 4.13 -27.06
C ARG A 115 -30.86 3.90 -28.43
N PHE A 116 -31.52 3.03 -29.19
CA PHE A 116 -31.19 2.70 -30.56
C PHE A 116 -32.47 2.80 -31.39
N PHE A 117 -32.33 3.28 -32.61
CA PHE A 117 -33.44 3.37 -33.56
C PHE A 117 -33.05 2.61 -34.83
N MET A 118 -34.05 2.07 -35.53
CA MET A 118 -33.82 1.40 -36.81
C MET A 118 -34.44 2.24 -37.92
N SER A 119 -33.67 2.47 -38.98
CA SER A 119 -34.20 3.07 -40.21
C SER A 119 -35.16 2.10 -40.92
N ALA A 120 -36.03 2.63 -41.78
CA ALA A 120 -37.04 1.83 -42.46
C ALA A 120 -36.42 0.77 -43.38
N ALA A 121 -36.80 -0.49 -43.18
CA ALA A 121 -36.38 -1.60 -44.02
C ALA A 121 -37.15 -1.60 -45.35
N ASN A 122 -36.46 -1.28 -46.44
CA ASN A 122 -37.04 -1.16 -47.78
C ASN A 122 -36.73 -2.37 -48.69
N LYS A 123 -35.94 -3.34 -48.19
CA LYS A 123 -35.51 -4.54 -48.91
C LYS A 123 -35.74 -5.79 -48.06
N GLN A 124 -36.07 -6.89 -48.73
CA GLN A 124 -36.18 -8.22 -48.13
C GLN A 124 -35.39 -9.21 -48.99
N TYR A 125 -34.56 -10.01 -48.34
CA TYR A 125 -33.70 -11.03 -48.92
C TYR A 125 -34.17 -12.41 -48.49
N GLU A 126 -34.08 -13.38 -49.40
CA GLU A 126 -34.45 -14.79 -49.14
C GLU A 126 -33.41 -15.50 -48.27
N ASP A 127 -32.12 -15.14 -48.39
CA ASP A 127 -31.07 -15.68 -47.54
C ASP A 127 -31.19 -15.10 -46.12
N PRO A 128 -31.46 -15.94 -45.10
CA PRO A 128 -31.61 -15.49 -43.72
C PRO A 128 -30.37 -14.76 -43.18
N LYS A 129 -29.17 -15.18 -43.60
CA LYS A 129 -27.92 -14.55 -43.16
C LYS A 129 -27.83 -13.12 -43.71
N LEU A 130 -28.07 -12.97 -45.00
CA LEU A 130 -28.02 -11.69 -45.70
C LEU A 130 -29.11 -10.73 -45.20
N GLN A 131 -30.30 -11.26 -44.92
CA GLN A 131 -31.40 -10.48 -44.33
C GLN A 131 -31.02 -9.93 -42.94
N ALA A 132 -30.37 -10.75 -42.10
CA ALA A 132 -29.91 -10.33 -40.78
C ALA A 132 -28.81 -9.26 -40.86
N GLU A 133 -27.82 -9.43 -41.74
CA GLU A 133 -26.78 -8.42 -41.99
C GLU A 133 -27.38 -7.08 -42.43
N TYR A 134 -28.34 -7.11 -43.35
CA TYR A 134 -29.06 -5.91 -43.81
C TYR A 134 -29.79 -5.21 -42.65
N LEU A 135 -30.57 -5.94 -41.85
CA LEU A 135 -31.35 -5.37 -40.75
C LEU A 135 -30.45 -4.78 -39.65
N TYR A 136 -29.35 -5.44 -39.29
CA TYR A 136 -28.43 -4.91 -38.29
C TYR A 136 -27.70 -3.66 -38.77
N GLY A 137 -27.44 -3.53 -40.07
CA GLY A 137 -26.91 -2.31 -40.68
C GLY A 137 -27.86 -1.10 -40.61
N LEU A 138 -29.15 -1.31 -40.32
CA LEU A 138 -30.14 -0.22 -40.15
C LEU A 138 -30.21 0.31 -38.72
N ILE A 139 -29.55 -0.34 -37.75
CA ILE A 139 -29.52 0.11 -36.36
C ILE A 139 -28.60 1.33 -36.25
N GLU A 140 -29.19 2.47 -35.91
CA GLU A 140 -28.50 3.71 -35.60
C GLU A 140 -28.51 3.91 -34.08
N SER A 141 -27.35 4.19 -33.49
CA SER A 141 -27.26 4.71 -32.12
C SER A 141 -27.41 6.23 -32.16
N GLU A 142 -27.96 6.86 -31.10
CA GLU A 142 -27.93 8.32 -30.95
C GLU A 142 -26.50 8.83 -31.23
N ALA A 143 -26.34 9.61 -32.31
CA ALA A 143 -25.12 10.35 -32.58
C ALA A 143 -25.03 11.46 -31.53
N ASN A 144 -23.95 11.43 -30.75
CA ASN A 144 -23.65 12.46 -29.76
C ASN A 144 -23.34 13.80 -30.43
#